data_AF-A0A7H4MHG7-F1
#
_entry.id   AF-A0A7H4MHG7-F1
#
_cell.length_a   1.000
_cell.length_b   1.000
_cell.length_c   1.000
_cell.angle_alpha   90.00
_cell.angle_beta   90.00
_cell.angle_gamma   90.00
#
_symmetry.space_group_name_H-M   'P 1'
#
loop_
_entity.id
_entity.type
_entity.pdbx_description
1 polymer ?
#
loop_
_entity_poly.entity_id
_entity_poly.type
_entity_poly.pdbx_seq_one_letter_code
_entity_poly.pdbx_strand_id
1 'polypeptide(L)'
;MALRKLGYSGNTTDPKEIEAAYNELKKLMPNVAAFNSDNPANPYMEGEVNLGMVWNGSAYVARQAGTPLQVIWPKEGGIFWMDSLSIRRMPKTSTAR
;
A
#
# COMPACT_ATOMS: atom_id res chain seq x y z
N MET A 1 -6.70 4.26 -0.57
CA MET A 1 -7.43 5.07 0.43
C MET A 1 -8.72 5.72 -0.09
N ALA A 2 -8.90 5.96 -1.40
CA ALA A 2 -10.05 6.73 -1.91
C ALA A 2 -11.44 6.21 -1.49
N LEU A 3 -11.66 4.89 -1.44
CA LEU A 3 -12.92 4.31 -0.92
C LEU A 3 -13.22 4.77 0.51
N ARG A 4 -12.24 4.65 1.41
CA ARG A 4 -12.36 5.06 2.82
C ARG A 4 -12.57 6.58 2.96
N LYS A 5 -11.89 7.38 2.13
CA LYS A 5 -12.09 8.85 2.07
C LYS A 5 -13.55 9.21 1.75
N LEU A 6 -14.19 8.43 0.88
CA LEU A 6 -15.59 8.63 0.49
C LEU A 6 -16.59 7.99 1.48
N GLY A 7 -16.12 7.37 2.56
CA GLY A 7 -16.96 6.67 3.54
C GLY A 7 -17.37 5.25 3.14
N TYR A 8 -16.87 4.74 2.01
CA TYR A 8 -17.18 3.39 1.54
C TYR A 8 -16.31 2.32 2.21
N SER A 9 -16.79 1.08 2.13
CA SER A 9 -16.01 -0.08 2.55
C SER A 9 -14.78 -0.25 1.67
N GLY A 10 -13.62 -0.55 2.28
CA GLY A 10 -12.42 -0.93 1.54
C GLY A 10 -12.56 -2.25 0.77
N ASN A 11 -13.59 -3.04 1.10
CA ASN A 11 -13.91 -4.32 0.47
C ASN A 11 -15.22 -4.27 -0.34
N THR A 12 -15.63 -3.07 -0.79
CA THR A 12 -16.86 -2.95 -1.60
C THR A 12 -16.76 -3.74 -2.91
N THR A 13 -17.89 -4.28 -3.34
CA THR A 13 -18.07 -4.93 -4.64
C THR A 13 -19.01 -4.14 -5.55
N ASP A 14 -19.49 -2.96 -5.11
CA ASP A 14 -20.35 -2.11 -5.93
C ASP A 14 -19.51 -1.37 -7.00
N PRO A 15 -19.77 -1.61 -8.30
CA PRO A 15 -19.04 -0.94 -9.38
C PRO A 15 -19.11 0.59 -9.31
N LYS A 16 -20.22 1.16 -8.82
CA LYS A 16 -20.40 2.62 -8.74
C LYS A 16 -19.52 3.24 -7.65
N GLU A 17 -19.39 2.57 -6.51
CA GLU A 17 -18.49 3.02 -5.44
C GLU A 17 -17.03 2.94 -5.89
N ILE A 18 -16.69 1.89 -6.65
CA ILE A 18 -15.35 1.71 -7.25
C ILE A 18 -15.06 2.80 -8.27
N GLU A 19 -16.03 3.14 -9.14
CA GLU A 19 -15.89 4.22 -10.12
C GLU A 19 -15.73 5.59 -9.45
N ALA A 20 -16.48 5.86 -8.37
CA ALA A 20 -16.33 7.08 -7.59
C ALA A 20 -14.91 7.19 -6.98
N ALA A 21 -14.40 6.10 -6.42
CA ALA A 21 -13.03 6.06 -5.89
C ALA A 21 -11.97 6.27 -6.99
N TYR A 22 -12.18 5.71 -8.18
CA TYR A 22 -11.29 5.92 -9.33
C TYR A 22 -11.23 7.40 -9.74
N ASN A 23 -12.37 8.08 -9.79
CA ASN A 23 -12.41 9.51 -10.11
C ASN A 23 -11.73 10.38 -9.04
N GLU A 24 -11.80 10.01 -7.77
CA GLU A 24 -11.01 10.66 -6.71
C GLU A 24 -9.51 10.41 -6.86
N LEU A 25 -9.10 9.18 -7.21
CA LEU A 25 -7.69 8.85 -7.45
C LEU A 25 -7.12 9.62 -8.64
N LYS A 26 -7.90 9.85 -9.71
CA LYS A 26 -7.49 10.71 -10.83
C LYS A 26 -7.09 12.11 -10.38
N LYS A 27 -7.85 12.71 -9.45
CA LYS A 27 -7.52 14.03 -8.88
C LYS A 27 -6.22 14.00 -8.07
N LEU A 28 -5.86 12.85 -7.51
CA LEU A 28 -4.63 12.67 -6.74
C LEU A 28 -3.40 12.50 -7.64
N MET A 29 -3.55 11.99 -8.86
CA MET A 29 -2.44 11.65 -9.76
C MET A 29 -1.37 12.75 -9.94
N PRO A 30 -1.70 14.05 -10.08
CA PRO A 30 -0.69 15.10 -10.20
C PRO A 30 0.23 15.23 -8.98
N ASN A 31 -0.21 14.74 -7.82
CA ASN A 31 0.55 14.77 -6.57
C ASN A 31 1.32 13.47 -6.31
N VAL A 32 1.20 12.46 -7.19
CA VAL A 32 1.88 11.18 -7.03
C VAL A 32 3.27 11.27 -7.65
N ALA A 33 4.30 11.27 -6.81
CA ALA A 33 5.69 11.23 -7.27
C ALA A 33 6.12 9.83 -7.73
N ALA A 34 5.70 8.78 -6.99
CA ALA A 34 6.09 7.40 -7.28
C ALA A 34 5.07 6.39 -6.75
N PHE A 35 5.09 5.19 -7.33
CA PHE A 35 4.43 3.99 -6.80
C PHE A 35 5.50 2.96 -6.45
N ASN A 36 5.57 2.52 -5.19
CA ASN A 36 6.58 1.57 -4.72
C ASN A 36 5.97 0.55 -3.76
N SER A 37 6.08 -0.73 -4.11
CA SER A 37 5.60 -1.86 -3.30
C SER A 37 6.72 -2.84 -2.89
N ASP A 38 7.99 -2.50 -3.14
CA ASP A 38 9.13 -3.35 -2.75
C ASP A 38 9.68 -2.85 -1.41
N ASN A 39 10.17 -1.61 -1.40
CA ASN A 39 10.49 -0.88 -0.18
C ASN A 39 9.93 0.54 -0.24
N PRO A 40 8.70 0.76 0.26
CA PRO A 40 8.07 2.08 0.19
C PRO A 40 8.79 3.14 1.03
N ALA A 41 9.75 2.77 1.89
CA ALA A 41 10.49 3.74 2.68
C ALA A 41 11.66 4.41 1.93
N ASN A 42 12.20 3.81 0.87
CA ASN A 42 13.39 4.34 0.17
C ASN A 42 13.22 5.78 -0.33
N PRO A 43 12.13 6.17 -1.02
CA PRO A 43 11.96 7.55 -1.50
C PRO A 43 11.91 8.59 -0.38
N TYR A 44 11.53 8.18 0.83
CA TYR A 44 11.55 9.06 2.00
C TYR A 44 12.95 9.18 2.60
N MET A 45 13.74 8.09 2.58
CA MET A 45 15.13 8.10 3.04
C MET A 45 16.02 8.95 2.12
N GLU A 46 15.75 8.93 0.83
CA GLU A 46 16.45 9.73 -0.19
C GLU A 46 16.01 11.20 -0.22
N GLY A 47 14.92 11.54 0.48
CA GLY A 47 14.38 12.91 0.54
C GLY A 47 13.60 13.32 -0.71
N GLU A 48 13.27 12.38 -1.60
CA GLU A 48 12.49 12.64 -2.81
C GLU A 48 11.00 12.85 -2.51
N VAL A 49 10.51 12.25 -1.43
CA VAL A 49 9.11 12.32 -1.00
C VAL A 49 9.01 12.71 0.47
N ASN A 50 8.21 13.74 0.75
CA ASN A 50 8.00 14.24 2.11
C ASN A 50 6.82 13.59 2.84
N LEU A 51 5.80 13.15 2.10
CA LEU A 51 4.56 12.59 2.65
C LEU A 51 3.93 11.61 1.66
N GLY A 52 3.36 10.53 2.17
CA GLY A 52 2.60 9.58 1.36
C GLY A 52 2.20 8.35 2.16
N MET A 53 1.93 7.26 1.43
CA MET A 53 1.64 5.96 2.03
C MET A 53 2.94 5.17 2.24
N VAL A 54 3.02 4.45 3.36
CA VAL A 54 4.17 3.60 3.70
C VAL A 54 3.71 2.43 4.56
N TRP A 55 4.37 1.28 4.44
CA TRP A 55 4.16 0.17 5.36
C TRP A 55 4.80 0.46 6.71
N ASN A 56 4.11 0.14 7.80
CA ASN A 56 4.58 0.37 9.17
C ASN A 56 5.92 -0.34 9.46
N GLY A 57 6.15 -1.53 8.87
CA GLY A 57 7.43 -2.26 8.96
C GLY A 57 8.58 -1.50 8.30
N SER A 58 8.42 -1.08 7.04
CA SER A 58 9.43 -0.29 6.31
C SER A 58 9.71 1.05 7.01
N ALA A 59 8.66 1.71 7.51
CA ALA A 59 8.79 2.92 8.31
C ALA A 59 9.56 2.74 9.62
N TYR A 60 9.46 1.56 10.25
CA TYR A 60 10.28 1.23 11.42
C TYR A 60 11.75 1.08 11.05
N VAL A 61 12.07 0.34 9.98
CA VAL A 61 13.46 0.15 9.52
C VAL A 61 14.10 1.48 9.12
N ALA A 62 13.38 2.34 8.39
CA ALA A 62 13.90 3.65 8.00
C ALA A 62 14.19 4.56 9.21
N ARG A 63 13.33 4.52 10.24
CA ARG A 63 13.60 5.22 11.51
C ARG A 63 14.85 4.69 12.21
N GLN A 64 15.05 3.36 12.23
CA GLN A 64 16.26 2.76 12.78
C GLN A 64 17.52 3.19 12.01
N ALA A 65 17.40 3.42 10.69
CA ALA A 65 18.45 3.95 9.85
C ALA A 65 18.67 5.49 9.98
N GLY A 66 17.96 6.16 10.88
CA GLY A 66 18.11 7.60 11.16
C GLY A 66 17.21 8.53 10.35
N THR A 67 16.28 8.00 9.55
CA THR A 67 15.31 8.83 8.81
C THR A 67 14.21 9.31 9.76
N PRO A 68 13.92 10.62 9.86
CA PRO A 68 12.93 11.17 10.79
C PRO A 68 11.47 10.96 10.33
N LEU A 69 11.13 9.72 9.98
CA LEU A 69 9.83 9.37 9.43
C LEU A 69 8.79 9.16 10.54
N GLN A 70 7.64 9.80 10.43
CA GLN A 70 6.52 9.60 11.37
C GLN A 70 5.37 8.85 10.69
N VAL A 71 4.75 7.91 11.41
CA VAL A 71 3.57 7.20 10.95
C VAL A 71 2.35 7.78 11.65
N ILE A 72 1.40 8.28 10.87
CA ILE A 72 0.15 8.88 11.35
C ILE A 72 -1.00 7.97 10.98
N TRP A 73 -1.86 7.66 11.95
CA TRP A 73 -3.11 6.95 11.67
C TRP A 73 -4.15 7.92 11.08
N PRO A 74 -4.66 7.68 9.87
CA PRO A 74 -5.65 8.54 9.24
C PRO A 74 -6.99 8.47 9.98
N LYS A 75 -7.78 9.55 9.92
CA LYS A 75 -9.08 9.65 10.62
C LYS A 75 -10.10 8.64 10.11
N GLU A 76 -9.99 8.27 8.84
CA GLU A 76 -10.84 7.29 8.14
C GLU A 76 -10.46 5.83 8.44
N GLY A 77 -9.41 5.62 9.24
CA GLY A 77 -8.87 4.31 9.62
C GLY A 77 -7.75 3.81 8.70
N GLY A 78 -6.85 3.00 9.26
CA GLY A 78 -5.72 2.39 8.54
C GLY A 78 -6.13 1.19 7.67
N ILE A 79 -5.31 0.86 6.66
CA ILE A 79 -5.43 -0.39 5.92
C ILE A 79 -4.65 -1.47 6.66
N PHE A 80 -5.35 -2.49 7.16
CA PHE A 80 -4.75 -3.66 7.78
C PHE A 80 -4.82 -4.85 6.83
N TRP A 81 -3.76 -5.64 6.84
CA TRP A 81 -3.59 -6.83 6.01
C TRP A 81 -2.72 -7.83 6.75
N MET A 82 -2.75 -9.09 6.30
CA MET A 82 -1.95 -10.17 6.88
C MET A 82 -1.52 -11.14 5.79
N ASP A 83 -0.23 -11.45 5.77
CA ASP A 83 0.30 -12.53 4.96
C ASP A 83 0.04 -13.88 5.61
N SER A 84 -0.16 -14.91 4.80
CA SER A 84 -0.34 -16.28 5.26
C SER A 84 0.55 -17.23 4.46
N LEU A 85 1.22 -18.15 5.14
CA LEU A 85 1.99 -19.20 4.48
C LEU A 85 1.03 -20.16 3.76
N SER A 86 1.29 -20.44 2.50
CA SER A 86 0.51 -21.40 1.71
C SER A 86 1.43 -22.35 0.94
N ILE A 87 1.02 -23.60 0.83
CA ILE A 87 1.72 -24.61 0.03
C ILE A 87 0.98 -24.75 -1.29
N ARG A 88 1.65 -24.41 -2.40
CA ARG A 88 1.08 -24.65 -3.73
C ARG A 88 1.01 -26.14 -4.00
N ARG A 89 -0.12 -26.59 -4.57
CA ARG A 89 -0.20 -27.94 -5.11
C ARG A 89 0.76 -28.06 -6.28
N MET A 90 1.84 -28.81 -6.08
CA MET A 90 2.80 -29.13 -7.13
C MET A 90 2.09 -29.96 -8.22
N PRO A 91 2.24 -29.63 -9.52
CA PRO A 91 1.96 -30.59 -10.58
C PRO A 91 2.86 -31.81 -10.36
N LYS A 92 2.33 -33.02 -10.52
CA LYS A 92 3.19 -34.22 -10.59
C LYS A 92 4.12 -34.04 -11.79
N THR A 93 5.39 -33.73 -11.57
CA THR A 93 6.41 -33.87 -12.60
C THR A 93 6.51 -35.36 -12.93
N SER A 94 6.14 -35.72 -14.15
CA SER A 94 6.50 -37.03 -14.70
C SER A 94 8.02 -37.10 -14.72
N THR A 95 8.57 -38.08 -13.98
CA THR A 95 9.90 -38.68 -14.16
C THR A 95 10.72 -38.11 -15.32
N ALA A 96 11.66 -37.22 -15.02
CA ALA A 96 12.83 -37.06 -15.86
C ALA A 96 13.77 -38.23 -15.53
N ARG A 97 13.96 -39.09 -16.53
CA ARG A 97 15.03 -40.10 -16.57
C ARG A 97 16.38 -39.41 -16.69
#